data_AF-A0A2N9XI64-F1
#
_entry.id   AF-A0A2N9XI64-F1
#
_cell.length_a   1.000
_cell.length_b   1.000
_cell.length_c   1.000
_cell.angle_alpha   90.00
_cell.angle_beta   90.00
_cell.angle_gamma   90.00
#
_symmetry.space_group_name_H-M   'P 1'
#
loop_
_entity.id
_entity.type
_entity.pdbx_description
1 polymer ?
#
loop_
_entity_poly.entity_id
_entity_poly.type
_entity_poly.pdbx_seq_one_letter_code
_entity_poly.pdbx_strand_id
1 'polypeptide(L)'
;MHKNNELYTCRVCGLEQSEPQWGEDGKSPTYNICDCCGVEFGYEDITLISTKNYREKWIKSGAKWNCPKCKPIGWSLDMQLLNIPKNYL
;
A
#
# COMPACT_ATOMS: atom_id res chain seq x y z
N MET A 1 -11.70 -9.54 8.99
CA MET A 1 -10.66 -8.88 9.80
C MET A 1 -9.52 -9.85 10.01
N HIS A 2 -8.50 -9.79 9.15
CA HIS A 2 -7.25 -10.50 9.39
C HIS A 2 -6.49 -9.65 10.42
N LYS A 3 -6.53 -10.04 11.71
CA LYS A 3 -5.78 -9.33 12.75
C LYS A 3 -4.29 -9.25 12.33
N ASN A 4 -3.82 -8.05 12.00
CA ASN A 4 -2.42 -7.70 11.77
C ASN A 4 -1.66 -8.65 10.83
N ASN A 5 -2.19 -8.91 9.64
CA ASN A 5 -1.42 -9.63 8.63
C ASN A 5 -0.72 -8.63 7.70
N GLU A 6 0.59 -8.47 7.87
CA GLU A 6 1.43 -7.60 7.03
C GLU A 6 1.31 -7.94 5.53
N LEU A 7 0.97 -9.19 5.20
CA LEU A 7 0.73 -9.65 3.83
C LEU A 7 -0.43 -8.94 3.13
N TYR A 8 -1.37 -8.40 3.91
CA TYR A 8 -2.57 -7.70 3.44
C TYR A 8 -2.42 -6.19 3.55
N THR A 9 -1.26 -5.67 3.97
CA THR A 9 -1.06 -4.22 4.10
C THR A 9 -0.16 -3.67 3.00
N CYS A 10 -0.69 -2.71 2.24
CA CYS A 10 0.06 -2.09 1.15
C CYS A 10 1.39 -1.52 1.68
N ARG A 11 2.51 -2.05 1.17
CA ARG A 11 3.87 -1.65 1.55
C ARG A 11 4.13 -0.17 1.29
N VAL A 12 3.45 0.44 0.31
CA VAL A 12 3.59 1.86 -0.03
C VAL A 12 2.79 2.76 0.89
N CYS A 13 1.51 2.47 1.15
CA CYS A 13 0.61 3.45 1.78
C CYS A 13 -0.08 2.98 3.05
N GLY A 14 0.04 1.71 3.44
CA GLY A 14 -0.57 1.16 4.65
C GLY A 14 -2.07 0.85 4.55
N LEU A 15 -2.68 0.91 3.36
CA LEU A 15 -4.06 0.45 3.17
C LEU A 15 -4.12 -1.08 3.26
N GLU A 16 -4.99 -1.60 4.14
CA GLU A 16 -5.37 -3.02 4.16
C GLU A 16 -6.13 -3.36 2.87
N GLN A 17 -5.67 -4.39 2.15
CA GLN A 17 -6.30 -4.91 0.94
C GLN A 17 -7.15 -6.14 1.27
N SER A 18 -8.07 -6.50 0.39
CA SER A 18 -8.87 -7.73 0.54
C SER A 18 -8.03 -9.01 0.35
N GLU A 19 -6.96 -8.92 -0.43
CA GLU A 19 -6.07 -10.03 -0.78
C GLU A 19 -4.61 -9.68 -0.47
N PRO A 20 -3.73 -10.68 -0.27
CA PRO A 20 -2.31 -10.43 -0.09
C PRO A 20 -1.69 -9.70 -1.29
N GLN A 21 -0.86 -8.69 -1.06
CA GLN A 21 -0.21 -7.96 -2.18
C GLN A 21 0.83 -8.81 -2.90
N TRP A 22 1.54 -9.61 -2.12
CA TRP A 22 2.69 -10.39 -2.54
C TRP A 22 2.45 -11.88 -2.28
N GLY A 23 1.23 -12.35 -2.59
CA GLY A 23 0.83 -13.73 -2.41
C GLY A 23 0.83 -14.17 -0.94
N GLU A 24 0.41 -15.40 -0.70
CA GLU A 24 0.45 -15.98 0.65
C GLU A 24 1.88 -16.25 1.14
N ASP A 25 2.86 -16.30 0.23
CA ASP A 25 4.28 -16.47 0.52
C ASP A 25 5.01 -15.16 0.85
N GLY A 26 4.34 -14.01 0.67
CA GLY A 26 4.91 -12.67 0.84
C GLY A 26 5.97 -12.28 -0.19
N LYS A 27 6.15 -13.07 -1.25
CA LYS A 27 7.23 -12.95 -2.25
C LYS A 27 6.74 -12.96 -3.70
N SER A 28 5.59 -13.56 -3.97
CA SER A 28 5.06 -13.68 -5.31
C SER A 28 4.15 -12.49 -5.62
N PRO A 29 4.49 -11.61 -6.57
CA PRO A 29 3.66 -10.44 -6.87
C PRO A 29 2.29 -10.86 -7.41
N THR A 30 1.24 -10.16 -6.99
CA THR A 30 -0.12 -10.38 -7.52
C THR A 30 -0.45 -9.50 -8.71
N TYR A 31 0.35 -8.45 -8.97
CA TYR A 31 0.10 -7.44 -10.01
C TYR A 31 -1.24 -6.69 -9.85
N ASN A 32 -1.91 -6.85 -8.71
CA ASN A 32 -3.05 -6.03 -8.36
C ASN A 32 -2.60 -4.59 -8.09
N ILE A 33 -3.55 -3.66 -8.24
CA ILE A 33 -3.30 -2.23 -8.04
C ILE A 33 -3.93 -1.79 -6.73
N CYS A 34 -3.16 -1.10 -5.89
CA CYS A 34 -3.68 -0.54 -4.64
C CYS A 34 -4.74 0.53 -4.91
N ASP A 35 -5.95 0.37 -4.37
CA ASP A 35 -7.04 1.35 -4.50
C ASP A 35 -6.72 2.73 -3.90
N CYS A 36 -5.80 2.79 -2.94
CA CYS A 36 -5.35 4.05 -2.36
C CYS A 36 -4.22 4.67 -3.18
N CYS A 37 -3.01 4.13 -3.13
CA CYS A 37 -1.85 4.82 -3.72
C CYS A 37 -1.62 4.52 -5.20
N GLY A 38 -2.29 3.53 -5.78
CA GLY A 38 -2.16 3.19 -7.21
C GLY A 38 -0.88 2.44 -7.57
N VAL A 39 -0.12 1.94 -6.59
CA VAL A 39 1.04 1.08 -6.87
C VAL A 39 0.56 -0.26 -7.45
N GLU A 40 1.28 -0.77 -8.44
CA GLU A 40 1.11 -2.13 -8.94
C GLU A 40 2.06 -3.06 -8.17
N PHE A 41 1.49 -4.04 -7.46
CA PHE A 41 2.27 -4.93 -6.59
C PHE A 41 3.19 -5.83 -7.40
N GLY A 42 4.50 -5.74 -7.14
CA GLY A 42 5.54 -6.42 -7.91
C GLY A 42 6.22 -5.56 -8.95
N TYR A 43 5.75 -4.33 -9.19
CA TYR A 43 6.35 -3.43 -10.16
C TYR A 43 7.04 -2.26 -9.45
N GLU A 44 6.32 -1.22 -9.03
CA GLU A 44 6.98 -0.09 -8.38
C GLU A 44 7.35 -0.33 -6.91
N ASP A 45 6.82 -1.39 -6.29
CA ASP A 45 7.20 -1.81 -4.94
C ASP A 45 8.11 -3.06 -4.90
N ILE A 46 8.73 -3.44 -6.03
CA ILE A 46 9.59 -4.63 -6.12
C ILE A 46 10.83 -4.58 -5.20
N THR A 47 11.35 -3.39 -4.94
CA THR A 47 12.44 -3.18 -3.99
C THR A 47 12.01 -2.24 -2.87
N LEU A 48 12.71 -2.29 -1.75
CA LEU A 48 12.51 -1.33 -0.66
C LEU A 48 12.72 0.12 -1.13
N ILE A 49 13.74 0.36 -1.97
CA ILE A 49 14.05 1.70 -2.49
C ILE A 49 12.93 2.21 -3.40
N SER A 50 12.45 1.37 -4.33
CA SER A 50 11.37 1.75 -5.24
C SER A 50 10.05 1.99 -4.48
N THR A 51 9.74 1.16 -3.48
CA THR A 51 8.60 1.33 -2.57
C THR A 51 8.62 2.71 -1.90
N LYS A 52 9.75 3.10 -1.29
CA LYS A 52 9.89 4.40 -0.64
C LYS A 52 9.79 5.56 -1.62
N ASN A 53 10.46 5.45 -2.76
CA ASN A 53 10.42 6.47 -3.81
C ASN A 53 8.99 6.69 -4.34
N TYR A 54 8.23 5.62 -4.54
CA TYR A 54 6.84 5.71 -4.97
C TYR A 54 5.98 6.37 -3.89
N ARG A 55 6.12 5.95 -2.61
CA ARG A 55 5.42 6.57 -1.46
C ARG A 55 5.68 8.06 -1.41
N GLU A 56 6.93 8.50 -1.48
CA GLU A 56 7.28 9.92 -1.46
C GLU A 56 6.65 10.70 -2.61
N LYS A 57 6.68 10.16 -3.83
CA LYS A 57 6.05 10.79 -5.00
C LYS A 57 4.54 10.91 -4.80
N TRP A 58 3.90 9.84 -4.33
CA TRP A 58 2.47 9.83 -4.04
C TRP A 58 2.10 10.86 -2.97
N ILE A 59 2.84 10.93 -1.86
CA ILE A 59 2.64 11.94 -0.80
C ILE A 59 2.82 13.35 -1.36
N LYS A 60 3.91 13.62 -2.09
CA LYS A 60 4.18 14.92 -2.73
C LYS A 60 3.09 15.34 -3.72
N SER A 61 2.40 14.38 -4.34
CA SER A 61 1.27 14.64 -5.23
C SER A 61 -0.06 14.92 -4.50
N GLY A 62 -0.06 14.93 -3.16
CA GLY A 62 -1.23 15.16 -2.32
C GLY A 62 -1.94 13.88 -1.88
N ALA A 63 -1.24 12.73 -1.89
CA ALA A 63 -1.77 11.42 -1.50
C ALA A 63 -3.12 11.10 -2.18
N LYS A 64 -3.18 11.37 -3.50
CA LYS A 64 -4.39 11.17 -4.30
C LYS A 64 -4.76 9.69 -4.33
N TRP A 65 -6.05 9.42 -4.13
CA TRP A 65 -6.58 8.06 -4.19
C TRP A 65 -6.70 7.60 -5.65
N ASN A 66 -6.18 6.42 -5.97
CA ASN A 66 -6.31 5.78 -7.28
C ASN A 66 -7.78 5.43 -7.59
N CYS A 67 -8.51 4.94 -6.59
CA CYS A 67 -9.96 4.79 -6.61
C CYS A 67 -10.62 5.86 -5.71
N PRO A 68 -10.98 7.06 -6.22
CA PRO A 68 -11.60 8.11 -5.40
C PRO A 68 -12.88 7.69 -4.69
N LYS A 69 -13.70 6.84 -5.34
CA LYS A 69 -14.94 6.28 -4.77
C LYS A 69 -14.70 5.29 -3.62
N CYS A 70 -13.49 4.75 -3.51
CA CYS A 70 -13.12 3.79 -2.46
C CYS A 70 -12.59 4.50 -1.20
N LYS A 71 -12.35 5.83 -1.25
CA LYS A 71 -11.82 6.59 -0.13
C LYS A 71 -12.82 6.63 1.04
N PRO A 72 -12.45 6.15 2.24
CA PRO A 72 -13.32 6.21 3.41
C PRO A 72 -13.66 7.64 3.83
N ILE A 73 -14.88 7.83 4.34
CA ILE A 73 -15.28 9.07 5.00
C ILE A 73 -14.41 9.25 6.25
N GLY A 74 -13.87 10.46 6.45
CA GLY A 74 -12.99 10.75 7.58
C GLY A 74 -11.59 10.16 7.48
N TRP A 75 -11.18 9.69 6.29
CA TRP A 75 -9.83 9.17 6.05
C TRP A 75 -8.73 10.17 6.47
N SER A 76 -7.74 9.67 7.21
CA SER A 76 -6.53 10.39 7.60
C SER A 76 -5.30 9.72 7.00
N LEU A 77 -4.47 10.52 6.32
CA LEU A 77 -3.21 10.05 5.75
C LEU A 77 -2.27 9.53 6.83
N ASP A 78 -2.08 10.29 7.91
CA ASP A 78 -1.15 9.94 8.99
C ASP A 78 -1.53 8.60 9.64
N MET A 79 -2.82 8.40 9.90
CA MET A 79 -3.33 7.15 10.45
C MET A 79 -3.10 5.96 9.51
N GLN A 80 -3.22 6.15 8.19
CA GLN A 80 -2.95 5.07 7.23
C GLN A 80 -1.46 4.73 7.15
N LEU A 81 -0.58 5.74 7.18
CA LEU A 81 0.86 5.54 7.12
C LEU A 81 1.39 4.76 8.34
N LEU A 82 0.76 4.87 9.51
CA LEU A 82 1.10 4.09 10.70
C LEU A 82 0.94 2.58 10.52
N ASN A 83 0.11 2.14 9.56
CA ASN A 83 -0.10 0.73 9.30
C ASN A 83 1.01 0.10 8.45
N ILE A 84 1.89 0.91 7.83
CA ILE A 84 2.96 0.38 6.96
C ILE A 84 3.84 -0.58 7.78
N PRO A 85 4.06 -1.82 7.30
CA PRO A 85 4.89 -2.76 8.03
C PRO A 85 6.31 -2.23 8.18
N LYS A 86 6.92 -2.45 9.36
CA LYS A 86 8.18 -1.80 9.75
C LYS A 86 9.34 -2.06 8.78
N ASN A 87 9.35 -3.23 8.15
CA ASN A 87 10.37 -3.61 7.17
C ASN A 87 10.32 -2.77 5.88
N TYR A 88 9.24 -2.01 5.66
CA TYR A 88 9.04 -1.15 4.49
C TYR A 88 9.03 0.36 4.81
N LEU A 89 9.29 0.75 6.06
CA LEU A 89 9.46 2.15 6.45
C LEU A 89 10.79 2.71 5.94
#